data_AF-A0A1V5H121-F1
#
_entry.id   AF-A0A1V5H121-F1
#
_cell.length_a   1.000
_cell.length_b   1.000
_cell.length_c   1.000
_cell.angle_alpha   90.00
_cell.angle_beta   90.00
_cell.angle_gamma   90.00
#
_symmetry.space_group_name_H-M   'P 1'
#
loop_
_entity.id
_entity.type
_entity.pdbx_description
1 polymer ?
#
loop_
_entity_poly.entity_id
_entity_poly.type
_entity_poly.pdbx_seq_one_letter_code
_entity_poly.pdbx_strand_id
1 'polypeptide(L)'
;MYYPALMKRFLNCDSTLTLEEKRHLYYGFVFQDNYSPYKISEYMDSAKVLKGKADLTEEDYAKLIGFYDKALEENPFNTNALYEKMHVLFTTKRADEHRKTTKQYEIIIQAVASSGRGLTKETAFHVIEVAHEYALMRVLGLQPGSQQLIDHYDYVEFKPNKHGIKGFYFDISQCFNQLNKNLQKN
;
A
#
# COMPACT_ATOMS: atom_id res chain seq x y z
N MET A 1 21.99 -4.86 -5.55
CA MET A 1 22.11 -3.85 -4.47
C MET A 1 21.60 -4.48 -3.17
N TYR A 2 22.23 -4.21 -2.02
CA TYR A 2 21.84 -4.76 -0.72
C TYR A 2 20.51 -4.15 -0.22
N TYR A 3 19.59 -4.97 0.31
CA TYR A 3 18.22 -4.55 0.63
C TYR A 3 18.12 -3.34 1.58
N PRO A 4 18.88 -3.27 2.70
CA PRO A 4 18.94 -2.09 3.55
C PRO A 4 19.31 -0.78 2.84
N ALA A 5 20.13 -0.84 1.79
CA ALA A 5 20.48 0.36 1.01
C ALA A 5 19.27 0.87 0.21
N LEU A 6 18.48 -0.04 -0.38
CA LEU A 6 17.23 0.31 -1.07
C LEU A 6 16.21 0.88 -0.09
N MET A 7 16.06 0.26 1.08
CA MET A 7 15.14 0.75 2.12
C MET A 7 15.53 2.16 2.60
N LYS A 8 16.82 2.42 2.83
CA LYS A 8 17.30 3.76 3.19
C LYS A 8 16.98 4.79 2.11
N ARG A 9 17.16 4.45 0.83
CA ARG A 9 16.81 5.34 -0.30
C ARG A 9 15.31 5.62 -0.37
N PHE A 10 14.48 4.60 -0.15
CA PHE A 10 13.02 4.74 -0.06
C PHE A 10 12.58 5.67 1.07
N LEU A 11 13.11 5.48 2.28
CA LEU A 11 12.82 6.34 3.43
C LEU A 11 13.27 7.78 3.21
N ASN A 12 14.38 7.98 2.48
CA ASN A 12 14.86 9.29 2.07
C ASN A 12 14.13 9.87 0.84
N CYS A 13 13.11 9.17 0.31
CA CYS A 13 12.31 9.61 -0.83
C CYS A 13 13.14 9.86 -2.10
N ASP A 14 14.15 9.01 -2.34
CA ASP A 14 15.04 9.12 -3.50
C ASP A 14 14.25 8.91 -4.82
N SER A 15 14.17 9.97 -5.63
CA SER A 15 13.46 9.97 -6.92
C SER A 15 14.21 9.24 -8.04
N THR A 16 15.48 8.86 -7.81
CA THR A 16 16.36 8.24 -8.81
C THR A 16 16.29 6.71 -8.82
N LEU A 17 15.48 6.10 -7.94
CA LEU A 17 15.26 4.65 -7.94
C LEU A 17 14.76 4.18 -9.32
N THR A 18 15.52 3.29 -9.93
CA THR A 18 15.13 2.63 -11.18
C THR A 18 13.94 1.70 -10.94
N LEU A 19 13.25 1.32 -12.01
CA LEU A 19 12.13 0.37 -11.90
C LEU A 19 12.58 -0.98 -11.31
N GLU A 20 13.75 -1.46 -11.71
CA GLU A 20 14.35 -2.67 -11.17
C GLU A 20 14.58 -2.55 -9.66
N GLU A 21 15.16 -1.44 -9.19
CA GLU A 21 15.39 -1.20 -7.76
C GLU A 21 14.08 -1.10 -6.97
N LYS A 22 13.03 -0.48 -7.54
CA LYS A 22 11.70 -0.43 -6.92
C LYS A 22 11.09 -1.82 -6.76
N ARG A 23 11.23 -2.68 -7.78
CA ARG A 23 10.78 -4.09 -7.71
C ARG A 23 11.57 -4.86 -6.65
N HIS A 24 12.89 -4.73 -6.62
CA HIS A 24 13.73 -5.39 -5.62
C HIS A 24 13.41 -4.93 -4.20
N LEU A 25 13.17 -3.63 -4.01
CA LEU A 25 12.75 -3.06 -2.73
C LEU A 25 11.38 -3.61 -2.28
N TYR A 26 10.39 -3.56 -3.17
CA TYR A 26 9.01 -3.95 -2.84
C TYR A 26 8.89 -5.46 -2.65
N TYR A 27 9.24 -6.26 -3.66
CA TYR A 27 9.13 -7.72 -3.56
C TYR A 27 10.16 -8.34 -2.64
N GLY A 28 11.30 -7.67 -2.39
CA GLY A 28 12.28 -8.12 -1.40
C GLY A 28 11.81 -8.00 0.05
N PHE A 29 10.75 -7.22 0.32
CA PHE A 29 10.24 -7.03 1.67
C PHE A 29 9.68 -8.31 2.28
N VAL A 30 9.15 -9.22 1.46
CA VAL A 30 8.58 -10.51 1.91
C VAL A 30 9.61 -11.43 2.59
N PHE A 31 10.91 -11.14 2.42
CA PHE A 31 12.01 -11.88 3.04
C PHE A 31 12.57 -11.21 4.30
N GLN A 32 12.02 -10.07 4.72
CA GLN A 32 12.44 -9.39 5.94
C GLN A 32 11.66 -9.93 7.15
N ASP A 33 12.32 -9.98 8.31
CA ASP A 33 11.75 -10.55 9.54
C ASP A 33 10.47 -9.84 10.01
N ASN A 34 10.33 -8.56 9.66
CA ASN A 34 9.17 -7.74 10.02
C ASN A 34 8.04 -7.77 8.98
N TYR A 35 8.14 -8.58 7.91
CA TYR A 35 7.04 -8.73 6.96
C TYR A 35 5.84 -9.40 7.63
N SER A 36 4.74 -8.67 7.75
CA SER A 36 3.52 -9.14 8.37
C SER A 36 2.29 -8.55 7.67
N PRO A 37 1.84 -9.15 6.56
CA PRO A 37 0.77 -8.62 5.70
C PRO A 37 -0.61 -8.62 6.37
N TYR A 38 -0.73 -9.26 7.53
CA TYR A 38 -1.95 -9.34 8.34
C TYR A 38 -1.85 -8.57 9.66
N LYS A 39 -0.73 -7.87 9.92
CA LYS A 39 -0.58 -7.09 11.15
C LYS A 39 -1.56 -5.93 11.15
N ILE A 40 -2.37 -5.85 12.20
CA ILE A 40 -3.23 -4.71 12.47
C ILE A 40 -2.41 -3.67 13.23
N SER A 41 -2.46 -2.41 12.80
CA SER A 41 -1.78 -1.29 13.47
C SER A 41 -2.77 -0.55 14.38
N GLU A 42 -2.50 -0.54 15.68
CA GLU A 42 -3.28 0.21 16.67
C GLU A 42 -3.30 1.72 16.39
N TYR A 43 -2.27 2.22 15.71
CA TYR A 43 -2.19 3.62 15.30
C TYR A 43 -3.18 3.94 14.17
N MET A 44 -3.44 2.99 13.27
CA MET A 44 -4.48 3.14 12.27
C MET A 44 -5.88 3.15 12.91
N ASP A 45 -6.11 2.33 13.93
CA ASP A 45 -7.37 2.35 14.70
C ASP A 45 -7.53 3.67 15.46
N SER A 46 -6.46 4.15 16.10
CA SER A 46 -6.44 5.45 16.80
C SER A 46 -6.72 6.61 15.84
N ALA A 47 -6.13 6.60 14.65
CA ALA A 47 -6.40 7.59 13.62
C ALA A 47 -7.86 7.55 13.13
N LYS A 48 -8.44 6.35 12.98
CA LYS A 48 -9.84 6.16 12.61
C LYS A 48 -10.79 6.75 13.66
N VAL A 49 -10.53 6.49 14.95
CA VAL A 49 -11.31 7.07 16.06
C VAL A 49 -11.23 8.60 16.03
N LEU A 50 -10.02 9.15 15.86
CA LEU A 50 -9.82 10.60 15.84
C LEU A 50 -10.51 11.27 14.65
N LYS A 51 -10.46 10.68 13.46
CA LYS A 51 -11.20 11.13 12.26
C LYS A 51 -12.72 11.10 12.41
N GLY A 52 -13.25 10.35 13.39
CA GLY A 52 -14.68 10.28 13.67
C GLY A 52 -15.25 11.51 14.39
N LYS A 53 -14.41 12.45 14.81
CA LYS A 53 -14.86 13.74 15.36
C LYS A 53 -15.62 14.55 14.31
N ALA A 54 -16.61 15.33 14.75
CA ALA A 54 -17.39 16.22 13.88
C ALA A 54 -16.51 17.29 13.22
N ASP A 55 -15.61 17.89 14.02
CA ASP A 55 -14.65 18.89 13.56
C ASP A 55 -13.24 18.51 14.05
N LEU A 56 -12.25 18.69 13.17
CA LEU A 56 -10.84 18.45 13.47
C LEU A 56 -10.12 19.77 13.67
N THR A 57 -9.36 19.87 14.76
CA THR A 57 -8.46 21.00 15.04
C THR A 57 -7.09 20.80 14.41
N GLU A 58 -6.27 21.86 14.36
CA GLU A 58 -4.85 21.75 13.97
C GLU A 58 -4.07 20.75 14.84
N GLU A 59 -4.39 20.68 16.14
CA GLU A 59 -3.79 19.69 17.04
C GLU A 59 -4.22 18.26 16.68
N ASP A 60 -5.48 18.07 16.29
CA ASP A 60 -5.96 16.76 15.84
C ASP A 60 -5.28 16.34 14.53
N TYR A 61 -5.05 17.25 13.59
CA TYR A 61 -4.28 16.95 12.38
C TYR A 61 -2.83 16.57 12.69
N ALA A 62 -2.18 17.28 13.62
CA ALA A 62 -0.84 16.92 14.08
C ALA A 62 -0.81 15.50 14.70
N LYS A 63 -1.82 15.14 15.51
CA LYS A 63 -1.97 13.79 16.06
C LYS A 63 -2.21 12.74 14.99
N LEU A 64 -3.04 13.03 13.99
CA LEU A 64 -3.26 12.12 12.85
C LEU A 64 -1.96 11.81 12.11
N ILE A 65 -1.17 12.84 11.80
CA ILE A 65 0.14 12.66 11.16
C ILE A 65 1.04 11.78 12.02
N GLY A 66 1.11 12.04 13.33
CA GLY A 66 1.88 11.22 14.26
C GLY A 66 1.43 9.75 14.34
N PHE A 67 0.12 9.48 14.25
CA PHE A 67 -0.36 8.10 14.16
C PHE A 67 0.05 7.42 12.86
N TYR A 68 -0.06 8.11 11.72
CA TYR A 68 0.38 7.55 10.44
C TYR A 68 1.89 7.31 10.40
N ASP A 69 2.69 8.21 10.99
CA ASP A 69 4.15 8.03 11.10
C ASP A 69 4.50 6.74 11.85
N LYS A 70 3.86 6.50 13.00
CA LYS A 70 4.08 5.27 13.76
C LYS A 70 3.60 4.02 13.01
N ALA A 71 2.46 4.08 12.32
CA ALA A 71 2.01 2.97 11.48
C ALA A 71 3.00 2.67 10.34
N LEU A 72 3.69 3.68 9.82
CA LEU A 72 4.71 3.54 8.77
C LEU A 72 6.07 3.08 9.30
N GLU A 73 6.39 3.36 10.56
CA GLU A 73 7.53 2.74 11.25
C GLU A 73 7.30 1.22 11.43
N GLU A 74 6.07 0.81 11.74
CA GLU A 74 5.71 -0.60 11.83
C GLU A 74 5.70 -1.31 10.47
N ASN A 75 5.13 -0.65 9.46
CA ASN A 75 5.09 -1.15 8.09
C ASN A 75 5.31 0.01 7.09
N PRO A 76 6.52 0.15 6.53
CA PRO A 76 6.84 1.23 5.60
C PRO A 76 6.04 1.18 4.30
N PHE A 77 5.40 0.05 3.99
CA PHE A 77 4.57 -0.13 2.80
C PHE A 77 3.07 -0.07 3.07
N ASN A 78 2.64 0.36 4.26
CA ASN A 78 1.23 0.57 4.54
C ASN A 78 0.63 1.69 3.66
N THR A 79 0.04 1.31 2.53
CA THR A 79 -0.52 2.25 1.55
C THR A 79 -1.73 3.01 2.07
N ASN A 80 -2.47 2.47 3.05
CA ASN A 80 -3.55 3.20 3.69
C ASN A 80 -3.00 4.34 4.56
N ALA A 81 -1.97 4.09 5.36
CA ALA A 81 -1.30 5.12 6.16
C ALA A 81 -0.68 6.21 5.26
N LEU A 82 0.04 5.83 4.20
CA LEU A 82 0.59 6.79 3.23
C LEU A 82 -0.50 7.65 2.58
N TYR A 83 -1.57 7.03 2.11
CA TYR A 83 -2.68 7.72 1.44
C TYR A 83 -3.38 8.70 2.38
N GLU A 84 -3.73 8.27 3.59
CA GLU A 84 -4.41 9.11 4.58
C GLU A 84 -3.50 10.25 5.07
N LYS A 85 -2.21 9.96 5.29
CA LYS A 85 -1.22 10.99 5.62
C LYS A 85 -1.11 12.04 4.52
N MET A 86 -1.09 11.66 3.25
CA MET A 86 -1.10 12.62 2.14
C MET A 86 -2.31 13.55 2.21
N HIS A 87 -3.51 13.04 2.48
CA HIS A 87 -4.71 13.88 2.62
C HIS A 87 -4.58 14.90 3.75
N VAL A 88 -4.14 14.46 4.93
CA VAL A 88 -3.96 15.39 6.07
C VAL A 88 -2.88 16.43 5.78
N LEU A 89 -1.77 16.03 5.17
CA LEU A 89 -0.68 16.95 4.79
C LEU A 89 -1.12 17.98 3.74
N PHE A 90 -1.98 17.57 2.79
CA PHE A 90 -2.56 18.47 1.81
C PHE A 90 -3.49 19.50 2.48
N THR A 91 -4.42 19.04 3.32
CA THR A 91 -5.35 19.89 4.07
C THR A 91 -4.63 20.92 4.94
N THR A 92 -3.55 20.50 5.61
CA THR A 92 -2.73 21.34 6.50
C THR A 92 -1.64 22.13 5.77
N LYS A 93 -1.60 22.10 4.43
CA LYS A 93 -0.65 22.84 3.58
C LYS A 93 0.83 22.51 3.85
N ARG A 94 1.13 21.29 4.30
CA ARG A 94 2.50 20.77 4.56
C ARG A 94 3.13 20.20 3.28
N ALA A 95 3.42 21.06 2.32
CA ALA A 95 3.77 20.68 0.94
C ALA A 95 5.01 19.78 0.80
N ASP A 96 6.07 20.01 1.57
CA ASP A 96 7.30 19.22 1.49
C ASP A 96 7.11 17.78 1.93
N GLU A 97 6.40 17.58 3.04
CA GLU A 97 6.08 16.26 3.56
C GLU A 97 5.05 15.54 2.69
N HIS A 98 4.09 16.29 2.14
CA HIS A 98 3.16 15.76 1.15
C HIS A 98 3.93 15.17 -0.04
N ARG A 99 4.86 15.95 -0.62
CA ARG A 99 5.69 15.50 -1.76
C ARG A 99 6.49 14.23 -1.43
N LYS A 100 7.10 14.17 -0.24
CA LYS A 100 7.86 13.00 0.24
C LYS A 100 6.96 11.77 0.36
N THR A 101 5.82 11.91 1.04
CA THR A 101 4.84 10.82 1.23
C THR A 101 4.29 10.32 -0.10
N THR A 102 3.98 11.23 -1.04
CA THR A 102 3.57 10.88 -2.41
C THR A 102 4.66 10.08 -3.12
N LYS A 103 5.93 10.44 -2.99
CA LYS A 103 7.04 9.70 -3.63
C LYS A 103 7.12 8.26 -3.13
N GLN A 104 6.97 8.05 -1.83
CA GLN A 104 6.95 6.72 -1.23
C GLN A 104 5.78 5.88 -1.77
N TYR A 105 4.58 6.47 -1.79
CA TYR A 105 3.39 5.82 -2.35
C TYR A 105 3.59 5.45 -3.83
N GLU A 106 4.11 6.38 -4.64
CA GLU A 106 4.41 6.14 -6.06
C GLU A 106 5.40 5.00 -6.29
N ILE A 107 6.43 4.85 -5.45
CA ILE A 107 7.40 3.76 -5.56
C ILE A 107 6.71 2.41 -5.44
N ILE A 108 5.82 2.26 -4.46
CA ILE A 108 5.03 1.03 -4.24
C ILE A 108 4.12 0.76 -5.44
N ILE A 109 3.36 1.76 -5.86
CA ILE A 109 2.42 1.63 -6.99
C ILE A 109 3.16 1.29 -8.29
N GLN A 110 4.32 1.89 -8.54
CA GLN A 110 5.12 1.59 -9.74
C GLN A 110 5.66 0.17 -9.70
N ALA A 111 6.06 -0.36 -8.55
CA ALA A 111 6.47 -1.75 -8.43
C ALA A 111 5.31 -2.70 -8.78
N VAL A 112 4.13 -2.51 -8.15
CA VAL A 112 2.92 -3.33 -8.41
C VAL A 112 2.46 -3.21 -9.86
N ALA A 113 2.27 -2.00 -10.37
CA ALA A 113 1.77 -1.77 -11.72
C ALA A 113 2.71 -2.32 -12.81
N SER A 114 3.99 -2.52 -12.47
CA SER A 114 4.98 -3.08 -13.39
C SER A 114 4.96 -4.60 -13.50
N SER A 115 4.23 -5.31 -12.63
CA SER A 115 4.27 -6.77 -12.60
C SER A 115 3.36 -7.42 -13.65
N GLY A 116 2.37 -6.69 -14.15
CA GLY A 116 1.32 -7.25 -14.99
C GLY A 116 0.35 -6.20 -15.52
N ARG A 117 -0.78 -6.65 -16.03
CA ARG A 117 -1.88 -5.83 -16.57
C ARG A 117 -3.21 -6.08 -15.85
N GLY A 118 -3.31 -7.13 -15.04
CA GLY A 118 -4.48 -7.55 -14.30
C GLY A 118 -5.61 -8.16 -15.14
N LEU A 119 -5.50 -8.27 -16.46
CA LEU A 119 -6.66 -8.65 -17.31
C LEU A 119 -6.95 -10.15 -17.33
N THR A 120 -5.96 -10.96 -17.02
CA THR A 120 -6.05 -12.42 -16.89
C THR A 120 -5.22 -12.88 -15.71
N LYS A 121 -5.34 -14.16 -15.31
CA LYS A 121 -4.50 -14.74 -14.24
C LYS A 121 -3.01 -14.67 -14.59
N GLU A 122 -2.65 -14.95 -15.84
CA GLU A 122 -1.26 -14.94 -16.34
C GLU A 122 -0.66 -13.53 -16.38
N THR A 123 -1.51 -12.50 -16.37
CA THR A 123 -1.09 -11.09 -16.36
C THR A 123 -1.47 -10.40 -15.07
N ALA A 124 -1.77 -11.13 -14.00
CA ALA A 124 -2.21 -10.58 -12.73
C ALA A 124 -1.21 -9.56 -12.16
N PHE A 125 -1.71 -8.58 -11.41
CA PHE A 125 -0.84 -7.72 -10.62
C PHE A 125 -0.37 -8.49 -9.38
N HIS A 126 0.94 -8.54 -9.14
CA HIS A 126 1.49 -9.24 -7.98
C HIS A 126 1.61 -8.25 -6.83
N VAL A 127 0.95 -8.55 -5.72
CA VAL A 127 0.95 -7.74 -4.50
C VAL A 127 1.49 -8.53 -3.32
N ILE A 128 2.10 -7.82 -2.37
CA ILE A 128 2.59 -8.43 -1.12
C ILE A 128 1.65 -8.15 0.06
N GLU A 129 0.61 -7.34 -0.13
CA GLU A 129 -0.47 -7.09 0.84
C GLU A 129 -1.74 -6.76 0.06
N VAL A 130 -2.91 -7.21 0.53
CA VAL A 130 -4.20 -6.97 -0.13
C VAL A 130 -4.52 -5.47 -0.23
N ALA A 131 -4.07 -4.67 0.74
CA ALA A 131 -4.24 -3.21 0.71
C ALA A 131 -3.58 -2.55 -0.53
N HIS A 132 -2.58 -3.20 -1.13
CA HIS A 132 -1.91 -2.70 -2.35
C HIS A 132 -2.80 -2.78 -3.59
N GLU A 133 -3.76 -3.71 -3.63
CA GLU A 133 -4.74 -3.83 -4.71
C GLU A 133 -5.59 -2.56 -4.76
N TYR A 134 -6.18 -2.19 -3.61
CA TYR A 134 -6.98 -0.99 -3.44
C TYR A 134 -6.18 0.28 -3.72
N ALA A 135 -4.90 0.30 -3.35
CA ALA A 135 -4.00 1.40 -3.62
C ALA A 135 -3.82 1.62 -5.13
N LEU A 136 -3.62 0.56 -5.90
CA LEU A 136 -3.51 0.62 -7.36
C LEU A 136 -4.83 1.03 -8.02
N MET A 137 -5.94 0.40 -7.64
CA MET A 137 -7.27 0.71 -8.19
C MET A 137 -7.62 2.18 -7.98
N ARG A 138 -7.28 2.74 -6.81
CA ARG A 138 -7.48 4.16 -6.50
C ARG A 138 -6.69 5.08 -7.43
N VAL A 139 -5.42 4.76 -7.71
CA VAL A 139 -4.59 5.53 -8.67
C VAL A 139 -5.16 5.45 -10.08
N LEU A 140 -5.71 4.31 -10.47
CA LEU A 140 -6.34 4.12 -11.77
C LEU A 140 -7.75 4.71 -11.87
N GLY A 141 -8.31 5.23 -10.77
CA GLY A 141 -9.67 5.77 -10.73
C GLY A 141 -10.75 4.70 -10.93
N LEU A 142 -10.46 3.45 -10.53
CA LEU A 142 -11.36 2.31 -10.65
C LEU A 142 -12.04 2.04 -9.30
N GLN A 143 -13.37 1.96 -9.32
CA GLN A 143 -14.15 1.69 -8.11
C GLN A 143 -14.44 0.18 -8.01
N PRO A 144 -14.04 -0.48 -6.91
CA PRO A 144 -14.33 -1.89 -6.71
C PRO A 144 -15.85 -2.11 -6.55
N GLY A 145 -16.32 -3.21 -7.11
CA GLY A 145 -17.68 -3.72 -7.06
C GLY A 145 -17.71 -5.03 -6.28
N SER A 146 -17.72 -6.14 -7.00
CA SER A 146 -17.66 -7.49 -6.42
C SER A 146 -16.22 -7.97 -6.32
N GLN A 147 -15.96 -8.91 -5.41
CA GLN A 147 -14.65 -9.50 -5.20
C GLN A 147 -14.78 -11.01 -5.03
N GLN A 148 -13.87 -11.76 -5.66
CA GLN A 148 -13.87 -13.22 -5.62
C GLN A 148 -12.44 -13.75 -5.52
N LEU A 149 -12.19 -14.56 -4.49
CA LEU A 149 -10.98 -15.35 -4.37
C LEU A 149 -11.08 -16.60 -5.27
N ILE A 150 -10.09 -16.78 -6.15
CA ILE A 150 -9.96 -17.93 -7.05
C ILE A 150 -8.55 -18.49 -6.91
N ASP A 151 -8.41 -19.57 -6.13
CA ASP A 151 -7.11 -20.11 -5.72
C ASP A 151 -6.29 -19.05 -4.96
N HIS A 152 -5.12 -18.64 -5.47
CA HIS A 152 -4.29 -17.56 -4.91
C HIS A 152 -4.48 -16.21 -5.65
N TYR A 153 -5.51 -16.11 -6.50
CA TYR A 153 -5.84 -14.88 -7.21
C TYR A 153 -7.05 -14.20 -6.58
N ASP A 154 -6.92 -12.91 -6.32
CA ASP A 154 -8.05 -12.05 -6.00
C ASP A 154 -8.58 -11.40 -7.28
N TYR A 155 -9.82 -11.68 -7.66
CA TYR A 155 -10.47 -11.01 -8.77
C TYR A 155 -11.42 -9.94 -8.25
N VAL A 156 -11.13 -8.68 -8.60
CA VAL A 156 -11.97 -7.53 -8.24
C VAL A 156 -12.68 -7.03 -9.50
N GLU A 157 -13.99 -7.16 -9.53
CA GLU A 157 -14.85 -6.57 -10.56
C GLU A 157 -15.04 -5.08 -10.28
N PHE A 158 -15.07 -4.25 -11.32
CA PHE A 158 -15.29 -2.82 -11.21
C PHE A 158 -16.72 -2.42 -11.52
N LYS A 159 -17.17 -1.36 -10.86
CA LYS A 159 -18.36 -0.63 -11.29
C LYS A 159 -18.15 -0.07 -12.71
N PRO A 160 -19.24 0.22 -13.45
CA PRO A 160 -19.15 0.86 -14.76
C PRO A 160 -18.22 2.08 -14.71
N ASN A 161 -17.22 2.08 -15.59
CA ASN A 161 -16.18 3.09 -15.62
C ASN A 161 -15.88 3.49 -17.07
N LYS A 162 -15.33 4.70 -17.23
CA LYS A 162 -15.00 5.28 -18.55
C LYS A 162 -14.00 4.47 -19.39
N HIS A 163 -13.30 3.52 -18.77
CA HIS A 163 -12.29 2.69 -19.44
C HIS A 163 -12.86 1.36 -19.97
N GLY A 164 -14.10 1.00 -19.60
CA GLY A 164 -14.71 -0.28 -19.99
C GLY A 164 -14.02 -1.51 -19.38
N ILE A 165 -13.19 -1.31 -18.34
CA ILE A 165 -12.48 -2.40 -17.68
C ILE A 165 -13.45 -3.11 -16.74
N LYS A 166 -13.63 -4.43 -16.92
CA LYS A 166 -14.56 -5.24 -16.12
C LYS A 166 -14.01 -5.57 -14.74
N GLY A 167 -12.72 -5.86 -14.63
CA GLY A 167 -12.10 -6.22 -13.38
C GLY A 167 -10.61 -6.50 -13.56
N PHE A 168 -9.92 -6.71 -12.43
CA PHE A 168 -8.54 -7.14 -12.42
C PHE A 168 -8.31 -8.37 -11.55
N TYR A 169 -7.34 -9.17 -11.96
CA TYR A 169 -6.73 -10.23 -11.16
C TYR A 169 -5.49 -9.70 -10.44
N PHE A 170 -5.40 -10.03 -9.15
CA PHE A 170 -4.26 -9.79 -8.29
C PHE A 170 -3.73 -11.14 -7.79
N ASP A 171 -2.44 -11.40 -7.93
CA ASP A 171 -1.77 -12.55 -7.32
C ASP A 171 -1.38 -12.19 -5.88
N ILE A 172 -1.99 -12.90 -4.93
CA ILE A 172 -1.79 -12.73 -3.49
C ILE A 172 -1.04 -13.91 -2.86
N SER A 173 -0.27 -14.68 -3.64
CA SER A 173 0.50 -15.84 -3.19
C SER A 173 1.38 -15.54 -1.97
N GLN A 174 1.97 -14.34 -1.90
CA GLN A 174 2.84 -13.97 -0.78
C GLN A 174 2.08 -13.85 0.54
N CYS A 175 0.84 -13.33 0.49
CA CYS A 175 -0.05 -13.29 1.65
C CYS A 175 -0.37 -14.72 2.13
N PHE A 176 -0.75 -15.62 1.22
CA PHE A 176 -1.02 -17.04 1.54
C PHE A 176 0.19 -17.76 2.12
N ASN A 177 1.38 -17.56 1.53
CA ASN A 177 2.61 -18.15 2.03
C ASN A 177 2.89 -17.72 3.47
N GLN A 178 2.66 -16.44 3.79
CA GLN A 178 2.86 -15.96 5.16
C GLN A 178 1.78 -16.48 6.12
N LEU A 179 0.52 -16.58 5.68
CA LEU A 179 -0.55 -17.18 6.48
C LEU A 179 -0.21 -18.63 6.86
N ASN A 180 0.22 -19.43 5.90
CA ASN A 180 0.59 -20.82 6.11
C ASN A 180 1.78 -20.96 7.08
N LYS A 181 2.80 -20.09 6.97
CA LYS A 181 3.92 -20.05 7.93
C LYS A 181 3.46 -19.72 9.35
N ASN A 182 2.48 -18.83 9.51
CA ASN A 182 1.94 -18.47 10.83
C ASN A 182 1.16 -19.64 11.44
N LEU A 183 0.38 -20.38 10.64
CA LEU A 183 -0.39 -21.54 11.10
C LEU A 183 0.50 -22.72 11.53
N GLN A 184 1.67 -22.90 10.91
CA GLN A 184 2.63 -23.96 11.27
C GLN A 184 3.42 -23.68 12.55
N LYS A 185 3.40 -22.44 13.05
CA LYS A 185 4.11 -22.02 14.27
C LYS A 185 3.26 -22.12 15.54
N ASN A 186 1.97 -22.44 15.40
CA ASN A 186 1.03 -22.65 16.49
C ASN A 186 0.77 -24.15 16.69
#